data_AF-D4HWR7-F1
#
_entry.id   AF-D4HWR7-F1
#
_cell.length_a   1.000
_cell.length_b   1.000
_cell.length_c   1.000
_cell.angle_alpha   90.00
_cell.angle_beta   90.00
_cell.angle_gamma   90.00
#
_symmetry.space_group_name_H-M   'P 1'
#
loop_
_entity.id
_entity.type
_entity.pdbx_description
1 polymer ?
#
loop_
_entity_poly.entity_id
_entity_poly.type
_entity_poly.pdbx_seq_one_letter_code
_entity_poly.pdbx_strand_id
1 'polypeptide(L)'
;MTTPIAMAVSATLGGIPAISAICVLIAGILGAVFGHMLLNLLQVRSKFACGLAMGSASHALGTARAAEVDYQQGAFSSLALVLCGIITSLLAPFIFPLLLKLCG
;
A
#
# COMPACT_ATOMS: atom_id res chain seq x y z
N MET A 1 -0.31 5.94 1.08
CA MET A 1 -0.80 6.04 -0.31
C MET A 1 0.33 6.54 -1.16
N THR A 2 0.73 5.79 -2.20
CA THR A 2 1.91 6.07 -3.04
C THR A 2 1.61 6.99 -4.22
N THR A 3 0.47 7.69 -4.20
CA THR A 3 0.01 8.58 -5.26
C THR A 3 1.09 9.57 -5.75
N PRO A 4 1.85 10.28 -4.88
CA PRO A 4 2.88 11.21 -5.35
C PRO A 4 4.02 10.49 -6.10
N ILE A 5 4.40 9.30 -5.62
CA ILE A 5 5.46 8.48 -6.23
C ILE A 5 5.01 8.00 -7.62
N ALA A 6 3.78 7.47 -7.72
CA ALA A 6 3.22 7.01 -8.99
C ALA A 6 3.07 8.15 -10.01
N MET A 7 2.66 9.34 -9.55
CA MET A 7 2.59 10.55 -10.37
C MET A 7 3.96 10.97 -10.89
N ALA A 8 4.98 10.97 -10.03
CA ALA A 8 6.35 11.32 -10.42
C ALA A 8 6.91 10.34 -11.47
N VAL A 9 6.72 9.04 -11.26
CA VAL A 9 7.15 8.00 -12.21
C VAL A 9 6.40 8.10 -13.54
N SER A 10 5.09 8.35 -13.49
CA SER A 10 4.27 8.55 -14.69
C SER A 10 4.77 9.74 -15.52
N ALA A 11 5.10 10.87 -14.86
CA ALA A 11 5.66 12.04 -15.53
C ALA A 11 7.01 11.74 -16.22
N THR A 12 7.88 10.96 -15.58
CA THR A 12 9.19 10.58 -16.17
C THR A 12 9.08 9.63 -17.36
N LEU A 13 7.99 8.85 -17.43
CA LEU A 13 7.74 7.90 -18.51
C LEU A 13 6.87 8.50 -19.64
N GLY A 14 6.56 9.80 -19.61
CA GLY A 14 5.70 10.46 -20.60
C GLY A 14 4.20 10.15 -20.44
N GLY A 15 3.80 9.60 -19.29
CA GLY A 15 2.40 9.34 -18.94
C GLY A 15 1.67 10.57 -18.41
N ILE A 16 0.38 10.42 -18.09
CA ILE A 16 -0.47 11.48 -17.54
C ILE A 16 -0.58 11.29 -16.02
N PRO A 17 0.05 12.14 -15.18
CA PRO A 17 0.06 11.97 -13.71
C PRO A 17 -1.35 11.92 -13.11
N ALA A 18 -2.30 12.68 -13.65
CA ALA A 18 -3.68 12.70 -13.18
C ALA A 18 -4.37 11.32 -13.32
N ILE A 19 -4.14 10.60 -14.42
CA ILE A 19 -4.67 9.25 -14.62
C ILE A 19 -4.03 8.29 -13.61
N SER A 20 -2.69 8.38 -13.45
CA SER A 20 -1.99 7.55 -12.47
C SER A 20 -2.51 7.77 -11.04
N ALA A 21 -2.82 9.01 -10.69
CA ALA A 21 -3.37 9.32 -9.37
C ALA A 21 -4.73 8.66 -9.14
N ILE A 22 -5.62 8.73 -10.13
CA ILE A 22 -6.94 8.09 -10.09
C ILE A 22 -6.81 6.57 -10.02
N CYS A 23 -5.92 5.95 -10.81
CA CYS A 23 -5.71 4.50 -10.78
C CYS A 23 -5.26 4.02 -9.38
N VAL A 24 -4.30 4.72 -8.76
CA VAL A 24 -3.81 4.39 -7.40
C VAL A 24 -4.91 4.59 -6.36
N LEU A 25 -5.70 5.66 -6.48
CA LEU A 25 -6.82 5.93 -5.59
C LEU A 25 -7.89 4.83 -5.68
N ILE A 26 -8.28 4.44 -6.89
CA ILE A 26 -9.23 3.35 -7.13
C ILE A 26 -8.68 2.05 -6.53
N ALA A 27 -7.43 1.69 -6.78
CA ALA A 27 -6.82 0.50 -6.20
C ALA A 27 -6.86 0.51 -4.65
N GLY A 28 -6.55 1.67 -4.04
CA GLY A 28 -6.62 1.84 -2.58
C GLY A 28 -8.04 1.71 -2.03
N ILE A 29 -9.04 2.29 -2.69
CA ILE A 29 -10.45 2.21 -2.29
C ILE A 29 -10.97 0.78 -2.45
N LEU A 30 -10.72 0.15 -3.60
CA LEU A 30 -11.13 -1.23 -3.85
C LEU A 30 -10.54 -2.18 -2.81
N GLY A 31 -9.25 -2.02 -2.50
CA GLY A 31 -8.62 -2.82 -1.46
C GLY A 31 -9.24 -2.59 -0.08
N ALA A 32 -9.59 -1.35 0.28
CA ALA A 32 -10.25 -1.07 1.56
C ALA A 32 -11.67 -1.65 1.63
N VAL A 33 -12.45 -1.55 0.55
CA VAL A 33 -13.84 -2.02 0.49
C VAL A 33 -13.92 -3.54 0.40
N PHE A 34 -13.15 -4.14 -0.51
CA PHE A 34 -13.24 -5.56 -0.84
C PHE A 34 -12.23 -6.43 -0.07
N GLY A 35 -11.22 -5.86 0.55
CA GLY A 35 -10.15 -6.64 1.20
C GLY A 35 -10.66 -7.55 2.31
N HIS A 36 -11.58 -7.09 3.17
CA HIS A 36 -12.15 -7.91 4.25
C HIS A 36 -13.00 -9.04 3.69
N MET A 37 -13.78 -8.76 2.63
CA MET A 37 -14.58 -9.76 1.95
C MET A 37 -13.69 -10.85 1.35
N LEU A 38 -12.61 -10.46 0.67
CA LEU A 38 -11.65 -11.39 0.09
C LEU A 38 -10.95 -12.23 1.16
N LEU A 39 -10.49 -11.62 2.25
CA LEU A 39 -9.84 -12.33 3.36
C LEU A 39 -10.80 -13.30 4.05
N ASN A 40 -12.08 -12.94 4.18
CA ASN A 40 -13.09 -13.82 4.75
C ASN A 40 -13.43 -14.99 3.81
N LEU A 41 -13.45 -14.75 2.49
CA LEU A 41 -13.61 -15.80 1.48
C LEU A 41 -12.44 -16.80 1.51
N LEU A 42 -11.22 -16.30 1.73
CA LEU A 42 -10.01 -17.12 1.93
C LEU A 42 -9.90 -17.72 3.34
N GLN A 43 -10.93 -17.56 4.18
CA GLN A 43 -11.01 -18.05 5.56
C GLN A 43 -9.86 -17.59 6.47
N VAL A 44 -9.31 -16.40 6.23
CA VAL A 44 -8.29 -15.80 7.11
C VAL A 44 -8.95 -15.26 8.36
N ARG A 45 -8.89 -16.04 9.45
CA ARG A 45 -9.52 -15.67 10.75
C ARG A 45 -8.58 -14.94 11.71
N SER A 46 -7.27 -14.97 11.46
CA SER A 46 -6.30 -14.30 12.32
C SER A 46 -6.37 -12.78 12.16
N LYS A 47 -6.67 -12.06 13.24
CA LYS A 47 -6.71 -10.59 13.25
C LYS A 47 -5.35 -9.98 12.87
N PHE A 48 -4.25 -10.63 13.27
CA PHE A 48 -2.90 -10.24 12.88
C PHE A 48 -2.70 -10.30 11.37
N ALA A 49 -2.98 -11.46 10.76
CA ALA A 49 -2.82 -11.65 9.32
C ALA A 49 -3.74 -10.72 8.52
N CYS A 50 -4.99 -10.56 8.99
CA CYS A 50 -5.98 -9.71 8.34
C CYS A 50 -5.56 -8.22 8.38
N GLY A 51 -5.11 -7.73 9.55
CA GLY A 51 -4.63 -6.37 9.71
C GLY A 51 -3.40 -6.08 8.84
N LEU A 52 -2.39 -6.96 8.88
CA LEU A 52 -1.20 -6.82 8.03
C LEU A 52 -1.55 -6.79 6.54
N ALA A 53 -2.37 -7.73 6.08
CA ALA A 53 -2.77 -7.81 4.67
C ALA A 53 -3.50 -6.54 4.23
N MET A 54 -4.43 -6.03 5.04
CA MET A 54 -5.14 -4.79 4.75
C MET A 54 -4.23 -3.57 4.67
N GLY A 55 -3.26 -3.46 5.58
CA GLY A 55 -2.31 -2.35 5.59
C GLY A 55 -1.36 -2.37 4.41
N SER A 56 -0.89 -3.56 4.03
CA SER A 56 0.04 -3.72 2.91
C SER A 56 -0.64 -3.55 1.54
N ALA A 57 -1.85 -4.10 1.34
CA ALA A 57 -2.54 -4.04 0.05
C ALA A 57 -3.15 -2.66 -0.22
N SER A 58 -3.82 -2.10 0.79
CA SER A 58 -4.73 -0.96 0.61
C SER A 58 -4.22 0.29 1.33
N HIS A 59 -3.01 0.23 1.88
CA HIS A 59 -2.32 1.32 2.55
C HIS A 59 -3.22 1.99 3.63
N ALA A 60 -3.09 3.32 3.79
CA ALA A 60 -3.82 4.09 4.80
C ALA A 60 -5.34 3.97 4.75
N LEU A 61 -5.95 3.81 3.56
CA LEU A 61 -7.40 3.60 3.44
C LEU A 61 -7.80 2.22 3.99
N GLY A 62 -7.02 1.18 3.70
CA GLY A 62 -7.20 -0.14 4.31
C GLY A 62 -7.00 -0.15 5.81
N THR A 63 -6.02 0.61 6.29
CA THR A 63 -5.77 0.77 7.74
C THR A 63 -6.92 1.46 8.45
N ALA A 64 -7.46 2.52 7.87
CA ALA A 64 -8.66 3.18 8.40
C ALA A 64 -9.83 2.20 8.46
N ARG A 65 -10.07 1.45 7.38
CA ARG A 65 -11.15 0.46 7.34
C ARG A 65 -10.94 -0.70 8.33
N ALA A 66 -9.70 -1.18 8.47
CA ALA A 66 -9.36 -2.21 9.44
C ALA A 66 -9.59 -1.74 10.88
N ALA A 67 -9.28 -0.47 11.18
CA ALA A 67 -9.55 0.12 12.48
C ALA A 67 -11.04 0.30 12.78
N GLU A 68 -11.87 0.60 11.78
CA GLU A 68 -13.33 0.62 11.90
C GLU A 68 -13.92 -0.76 12.19
N VAL A 69 -13.35 -1.81 11.57
CA VAL A 69 -13.82 -3.19 11.75
C VAL A 69 -13.39 -3.77 13.09
N ASP A 70 -12.13 -3.59 13.47
CA ASP A 70 -11.58 -4.08 14.74
C ASP A 70 -10.30 -3.35 15.13
N TYR A 71 -10.22 -2.91 16.38
CA TYR A 71 -9.07 -2.14 16.87
C TYR A 71 -7.73 -2.88 16.73
N GLN A 72 -7.69 -4.20 16.97
CA GLN A 72 -6.44 -4.96 16.83
C GLN A 72 -6.02 -5.07 15.37
N GLN A 73 -6.96 -5.25 14.44
CA GLN A 73 -6.64 -5.28 13.01
C GLN A 73 -6.11 -3.92 12.53
N GLY A 74 -6.70 -2.82 12.99
CA GLY A 74 -6.19 -1.46 12.73
C GLY A 74 -4.77 -1.25 13.26
N ALA A 75 -4.47 -1.74 14.45
CA ALA A 75 -3.14 -1.66 15.05
C ALA A 75 -2.09 -2.42 14.22
N PHE A 76 -2.37 -3.68 13.85
CA PHE A 76 -1.47 -4.47 13.00
C PHE A 76 -1.34 -3.88 11.58
N SER A 77 -2.41 -3.33 11.04
CA SER A 77 -2.38 -2.64 9.75
C SER A 77 -1.48 -1.39 9.78
N SER A 78 -1.52 -0.62 10.86
CA SER A 78 -0.61 0.52 11.07
C SER A 78 0.84 0.06 11.21
N LEU A 79 1.08 -1.05 11.92
CA LEU A 79 2.42 -1.66 11.99
C LEU A 79 2.94 -2.08 10.61
N ALA A 80 2.09 -2.64 9.73
CA ALA A 80 2.49 -2.97 8.36
C ALA A 80 2.96 -1.73 7.58
N LEU A 81 2.29 -0.58 7.73
CA LEU A 81 2.70 0.66 7.09
C LEU A 81 4.05 1.17 7.62
N VAL A 82 4.26 1.12 8.93
CA VAL A 82 5.54 1.53 9.54
C VAL A 82 6.67 0.62 9.07
N LEU A 83 6.47 -0.70 9.10
CA LEU A 83 7.46 -1.67 8.63
C LEU A 83 7.77 -1.49 7.14
N CYS A 84 6.74 -1.28 6.31
CA CYS A 84 6.91 -0.99 4.90
C CYS A 84 7.77 0.28 4.69
N GLY A 85 7.51 1.34 5.46
CA GLY A 85 8.29 2.57 5.44
C GLY A 85 9.75 2.38 5.86
N ILE A 86 10.00 1.63 6.94
CA ILE A 86 11.35 1.31 7.42
C ILE A 86 12.11 0.51 6.36
N ILE A 87 11.51 -0.58 5.85
CA ILE A 87 12.13 -1.45 4.84
C ILE A 87 12.44 -0.63 3.59
N THR A 88 11.48 0.15 3.10
CA THR A 88 11.67 1.01 1.92
C THR A 88 12.79 2.02 2.15
N SER A 89 12.86 2.66 3.33
CA SER A 89 13.88 3.65 3.66
C SER A 89 15.28 3.04 3.76
N LEU A 90 15.38 1.83 4.30
CA LEU A 90 16.65 1.09 4.37
C LEU A 90 17.11 0.61 3.00
N LEU A 91 16.18 0.17 2.13
CA LEU A 91 16.51 -0.33 0.79
C LEU A 91 16.74 0.79 -0.22
N ALA A 92 16.06 1.93 -0.08
CA ALA A 92 16.16 3.07 -0.99
C ALA A 92 17.61 3.47 -1.33
N PRO A 93 18.54 3.71 -0.39
CA PRO A 93 19.90 4.13 -0.72
C PRO A 93 20.71 3.09 -1.52
N PHE A 94 20.34 1.80 -1.46
CA PHE A 94 21.02 0.75 -2.23
C PHE A 94 20.39 0.55 -3.61
N ILE A 95 19.06 0.58 -3.68
CA ILE A 95 18.32 0.32 -4.94
C ILE A 95 18.36 1.54 -5.86
N PHE A 96 18.23 2.76 -5.32
CA PHE A 96 18.19 3.98 -6.12
C PHE A 96 19.43 4.18 -7.03
N PRO A 97 20.67 4.05 -6.54
CA PRO A 97 21.86 4.17 -7.40
C PRO A 97 22.01 3.00 -8.39
N LEU A 98 21.55 1.79 -8.03
CA LEU A 98 21.55 0.65 -8.95
C LEU A 98 20.59 0.89 -10.13
N LEU A 99 19.39 1.40 -9.82
CA LEU A 99 18.35 1.69 -10.80
C LEU A 99 18.77 2.82 -11.74
N LEU A 100 19.41 3.88 -11.22
CA LEU A 100 19.98 4.95 -12.05
C LEU A 100 21.09 4.47 -13.00
N LYS A 101 21.89 3.46 -12.61
CA LYS A 101 22.92 2.87 -13.49
C LYS A 101 22.37 1.93 -14.56
N LEU A 102 21.17 1.38 -14.37
CA LEU A 102 20.52 0.45 -15.32
C LEU A 102 19.63 1.19 -16.32
N CYS A 103 19.01 2.29 -15.91
CA CYS A 103 18.11 3.10 -16.75
C CYS A 103 18.74 4.38 -17.33
N GLY A 104 20.00 4.69 -16.99
CA GLY A 104 20.79 5.79 -17.57
C GLY A 104 21.96 5.27 -18.37
#